data_AF-A0A956X9H2-F1
#
_entry.id   AF-A0A956X9H2-F1
#
_cell.length_a   1.000
_cell.length_b   1.000
_cell.length_c   1.000
_cell.angle_alpha   90.00
_cell.angle_beta   90.00
_cell.angle_gamma   90.00
#
_symmetry.space_group_name_H-M   'P 1'
#
loop_
_entity.id
_entity.type
_entity.pdbx_description
1 polymer ?
#
loop_
_entity_poly.entity_id
_entity_poly.type
_entity_poly.pdbx_seq_one_letter_code
_entity_poly.pdbx_strand_id
1 'polypeptide(L)'
;MFKNIADVRERLGKQQYIASEEIGTVTFLAQSLCKPILAEGPAGVGKTELAKAWAKAIERPLVRLQCYEGLDESKALYEWEYA
;
A
#
# COMPACT_ATOMS: atom_id res chain seq x y z
N MET A 1 -10.99 -9.02 -2.11
CA MET A 1 -10.42 -9.17 -0.77
C MET A 1 -9.52 -10.39 -0.72
N PHE A 2 -8.47 -10.34 0.09
CA PHE A 2 -7.68 -11.50 0.49
C PHE A 2 -8.46 -12.49 1.36
N LYS A 3 -8.23 -13.79 1.17
CA LYS A 3 -8.91 -14.88 1.90
C LYS A 3 -8.17 -15.32 3.16
N ASN A 4 -6.85 -15.32 3.11
CA ASN A 4 -5.95 -15.70 4.22
C ASN A 4 -4.54 -15.15 3.92
N ILE A 5 -3.59 -15.41 4.82
CA ILE A 5 -2.19 -14.94 4.70
C ILE A 5 -1.49 -15.52 3.46
N ALA A 6 -1.76 -16.78 3.10
CA ALA A 6 -1.16 -17.40 1.91
C ALA A 6 -1.66 -16.72 0.61
N ASP A 7 -2.95 -16.40 0.54
CA ASP A 7 -3.56 -15.67 -0.58
C ASP A 7 -2.96 -14.25 -0.73
N VAL A 8 -2.63 -13.58 0.39
CA VAL A 8 -1.90 -12.30 0.34
C VAL A 8 -0.56 -12.48 -0.35
N ARG A 9 0.26 -13.44 0.13
CA ARG A 9 1.63 -13.65 -0.38
C ARG A 9 1.62 -14.05 -1.85
N GLU A 10 0.70 -14.93 -2.25
CA GLU A 10 0.55 -15.35 -3.64
C GLU A 10 0.19 -14.18 -4.55
N ARG A 11 -0.84 -13.40 -4.17
CA ARG A 11 -1.34 -12.30 -5.01
C ARG A 11 -0.38 -11.12 -5.06
N LEU A 12 0.30 -10.79 -3.97
CA LEU A 12 1.38 -9.81 -3.98
C LEU A 12 2.57 -10.31 -4.83
N GLY A 13 2.89 -11.60 -4.76
CA GLY A 13 3.92 -12.23 -5.60
C GLY A 13 3.61 -12.12 -7.10
N LYS A 14 2.34 -12.30 -7.50
CA LYS A 14 1.89 -12.05 -8.90
C LYS A 14 2.11 -10.60 -9.35
N GLN A 15 2.18 -9.65 -8.42
CA GLN A 15 2.48 -8.24 -8.67
C GLN A 15 3.97 -7.91 -8.46
N GLN A 16 4.85 -8.92 -8.48
CA GLN A 16 6.31 -8.79 -8.31
C GLN A 16 6.72 -8.26 -6.92
N TYR A 17 5.89 -8.50 -5.89
CA TYR A 17 6.21 -8.14 -4.50
C TYR A 17 6.42 -9.38 -3.64
N ILE A 18 7.61 -9.51 -3.07
CA ILE A 18 7.96 -10.64 -2.19
C ILE A 18 7.56 -10.27 -0.76
N ALA A 19 6.40 -10.75 -0.32
CA ALA A 19 5.92 -10.53 1.03
C ALA A 19 6.50 -11.56 2.02
N SER A 20 7.04 -11.05 3.13
CA SER A 20 7.34 -11.88 4.31
C SER A 20 6.04 -12.35 4.99
N GLU A 21 6.16 -13.21 5.99
CA GLU A 21 5.02 -13.67 6.77
C GLU A 21 4.38 -12.53 7.58
N GLU A 22 5.20 -11.64 8.14
CA GLU A 22 4.76 -10.47 8.90
C GLU A 22 3.97 -9.51 8.00
N ILE A 23 4.48 -9.21 6.80
CA ILE A 23 3.79 -8.35 5.83
C ILE A 23 2.48 -9.00 5.38
N GLY A 24 2.51 -10.31 5.12
CA GLY A 24 1.30 -11.08 4.77
C GLY A 24 0.23 -10.99 5.86
N THR A 25 0.63 -11.15 7.12
CA THR A 25 -0.24 -11.11 8.29
C THR A 25 -0.84 -9.72 8.49
N VAL A 26 -0.01 -8.68 8.53
CA VAL A 26 -0.43 -7.30 8.76
C VAL A 26 -1.34 -6.80 7.63
N THR A 27 -1.03 -7.14 6.38
CA THR A 27 -1.88 -6.81 5.22
C THR A 27 -3.24 -7.51 5.28
N PHE A 28 -3.27 -8.81 5.64
CA PHE A 28 -4.51 -9.55 5.79
C PHE A 28 -5.41 -8.97 6.89
N LEU A 29 -4.84 -8.69 8.07
CA LEU A 29 -5.57 -8.13 9.20
C LEU A 29 -6.06 -6.71 8.92
N ALA A 30 -5.21 -5.85 8.35
CA ALA A 30 -5.59 -4.49 8.00
C ALA A 30 -6.80 -4.44 7.05
N GLN A 31 -6.78 -5.29 6.01
CA GLN A 31 -7.91 -5.40 5.09
C GLN A 31 -9.18 -5.93 5.79
N SER A 32 -9.04 -6.95 6.64
CA SER A 32 -10.17 -7.62 7.31
C SER A 32 -10.80 -6.76 8.40
N LEU A 33 -10.00 -5.94 9.07
CA LEU A 33 -10.43 -5.05 10.15
C LEU A 33 -10.75 -3.63 9.67
N CYS A 34 -10.58 -3.34 8.37
CA CYS A 34 -10.69 -2.01 7.80
C CYS A 34 -9.82 -0.98 8.55
N LYS A 35 -8.56 -1.36 8.83
CA LYS A 35 -7.59 -0.50 9.53
C LYS A 35 -6.46 -0.07 8.60
N PRO A 36 -5.96 1.18 8.72
CA PRO A 36 -4.83 1.65 7.94
C PRO A 36 -3.53 0.98 8.37
N ILE A 37 -2.53 0.98 7.48
CA ILE A 37 -1.17 0.53 7.76
C ILE A 37 -0.22 1.72 7.66
N LEU A 38 0.63 1.89 8.68
CA LEU A 38 1.83 2.70 8.61
C LEU A 38 3.01 1.79 8.26
N ALA A 39 3.68 2.05 7.14
CA ALA A 39 4.86 1.30 6.71
C ALA A 39 6.14 2.08 7.04
N GLU A 40 6.95 1.57 7.97
CA GLU A 40 8.20 2.18 8.40
C GLU A 40 9.42 1.37 7.91
N GLY A 41 10.56 2.04 7.74
CA GLY A 41 11.82 1.39 7.40
C GLY A 41 12.72 2.24 6.49
N PRO A 42 13.95 1.77 6.21
CA PRO A 42 14.93 2.49 5.40
C PRO A 42 14.45 2.79 3.97
N ALA A 43 15.11 3.74 3.29
CA ALA A 43 14.87 3.96 1.87
C ALA A 43 15.13 2.68 1.06
N GLY A 44 14.29 2.42 0.04
CA GLY A 44 14.49 1.28 -0.87
C GLY A 44 13.93 -0.08 -0.41
N VAL A 45 13.40 -0.23 0.81
CA VAL A 45 12.90 -1.54 1.32
C VAL A 45 11.50 -1.95 0.82
N GLY A 46 11.00 -1.33 -0.25
CA GLY A 46 9.73 -1.72 -0.87
C GLY A 46 8.45 -1.16 -0.23
N LYS A 47 8.52 -0.15 0.65
CA LYS A 47 7.34 0.48 1.27
C LYS A 47 6.31 0.98 0.23
N THR A 48 6.78 1.74 -0.76
CA THR A 48 5.93 2.24 -1.84
C THR A 48 5.44 1.12 -2.76
N GLU A 49 6.27 0.10 -2.98
CA GLU A 49 5.88 -1.04 -3.81
C GLU A 49 4.84 -1.93 -3.13
N LEU A 50 4.82 -2.01 -1.81
CA LEU A 50 3.75 -2.70 -1.08
C LEU A 50 2.38 -2.09 -1.42
N ALA A 51 2.26 -0.76 -1.38
CA ALA A 51 1.00 -0.08 -1.70
C ALA A 51 0.57 -0.31 -3.16
N LYS A 52 1.51 -0.24 -4.11
CA LYS A 52 1.24 -0.51 -5.53
C LYS A 52 0.84 -1.96 -5.79
N ALA A 53 1.60 -2.90 -5.25
CA ALA A 53 1.35 -4.33 -5.41
C ALA A 53 0.02 -4.73 -4.77
N TRP A 54 -0.29 -4.19 -3.58
CA TRP A 54 -1.57 -4.42 -2.93
C TRP A 54 -2.72 -3.90 -3.77
N ALA A 55 -2.71 -2.63 -4.20
CA ALA A 55 -3.77 -2.05 -5.02
C ALA A 55 -4.03 -2.86 -6.29
N LYS A 56 -2.97 -3.25 -7.01
CA LYS A 56 -3.08 -4.15 -8.19
C LYS A 56 -3.63 -5.52 -7.81
N ALA A 57 -3.14 -6.12 -6.72
CA ALA A 57 -3.57 -7.44 -6.28
C ALA A 57 -5.07 -7.50 -5.96
N ILE A 58 -5.67 -6.41 -5.49
CA ILE A 58 -7.11 -6.32 -5.18
C ILE A 58 -7.93 -5.59 -6.25
N GLU A 59 -7.31 -5.26 -7.40
CA GLU A 59 -7.95 -4.55 -8.52
C GLU A 59 -8.63 -3.24 -8.09
N ARG A 60 -7.91 -2.43 -7.31
CA ARG A 60 -8.36 -1.11 -6.86
C ARG A 60 -7.45 -0.01 -7.39
N PRO A 61 -8.01 1.20 -7.66
CA PRO A 61 -7.18 2.34 -8.00
C PRO A 61 -6.25 2.69 -6.83
N LEU A 62 -5.00 3.02 -7.14
CA LEU A 62 -4.05 3.56 -6.18
C LEU A 62 -4.01 5.07 -6.33
N VAL A 63 -4.48 5.77 -5.30
CA VAL A 63 -4.32 7.22 -5.18
C VAL A 63 -3.08 7.49 -4.35
N ARG A 64 -2.16 8.30 -4.88
CA ARG A 64 -0.88 8.62 -4.21
C ARG A 64 -0.76 10.12 -3.99
N LEU A 65 -0.75 10.53 -2.73
CA LEU A 65 -0.39 11.88 -2.30
C LEU A 65 1.06 11.86 -1.79
N GLN A 66 1.94 12.65 -2.41
CA GLN A 66 3.31 12.81 -1.94
C GLN A 66 3.35 13.94 -0.92
N CYS A 67 3.71 13.63 0.33
CA CYS A 67 3.91 14.65 1.35
C CYS A 67 5.29 15.32 1.16
N TYR A 68 5.29 16.66 1.24
CA TYR A 68 6.48 17.50 1.21
C TYR A 68 6.21 18.78 2.00
N GLU A 69 7.26 19.55 2.29
CA GLU A 69 7.14 20.81 3.02
C GLU A 69 6.33 21.85 2.23
N GLY A 70 5.31 22.43 2.85
CA GLY A 70 4.40 23.37 2.18
C GLY A 70 3.22 22.75 1.44
N LEU A 71 2.98 21.44 1.63
CA LEU A 71 1.71 20.81 1.31
C LEU A 71 0.67 21.21 2.37
N ASP A 72 -0.34 21.99 1.98
CA ASP A 72 -1.46 22.40 2.82
C ASP A 72 -2.78 21.70 2.41
N GLU A 73 -3.85 21.96 3.16
CA GLU A 73 -5.17 21.35 2.93
C GLU A 73 -5.74 21.69 1.55
N SER A 74 -5.56 22.93 1.08
CA SER A 74 -6.07 23.38 -0.21
C SER A 74 -5.40 22.61 -1.35
N LYS A 75 -4.06 22.47 -1.29
CA LYS A 75 -3.29 21.72 -2.28
C LYS A 75 -3.61 20.23 -2.24
N ALA A 76 -3.71 19.64 -1.05
CA ALA A 76 -3.99 18.21 -0.89
C ALA A 76 -5.41 17.81 -1.34
N LEU A 77 -6.40 18.70 -1.20
CA LEU A 77 -7.79 18.42 -1.56
C LEU A 77 -8.13 18.77 -3.00
N TYR A 78 -7.57 19.85 -3.55
CA TYR A 78 -8.02 20.42 -4.83
C TYR A 78 -6.94 20.41 -5.93
N GLU A 79 -5.66 20.45 -5.60
CA GLU A 79 -4.56 20.53 -6.56
C GLU A 79 -3.80 19.19 -6.63
N TRP A 80 -4.45 18.19 -7.24
CA TRP A 80 -3.88 16.85 -7.41
C TRP A 80 -2.89 16.72 -8.58
N GLU A 81 -2.76 17.73 -9.43
CA GLU A 81 -1.87 17.73 -10.59
C GLU A 81 -0.62 18.57 -10.36
N TYR A 82 0.45 17.91 -9.93
CA TYR A 82 1.80 18.28 -10.34
C TYR A 82 2.51 16.98 -10.76
N ALA A 83 2.48 16.72 -12.07
CA ALA A 83 3.14 15.59 -12.73
C ALA A 83 4.65 15.81 -12.83
#